data_AF-A0A699ZXY3-F1
#
_entry.id   AF-A0A699ZXY3-F1
#
_cell.length_a   1.000
_cell.length_b   1.000
_cell.length_c   1.000
_cell.angle_alpha   90.00
_cell.angle_beta   90.00
_cell.angle_gamma   90.00
#
_symmetry.space_group_name_H-M   'P 1'
#
loop_
_entity.id
_entity.type
_entity.pdbx_description
1 polymer ?
#
loop_
_entity_poly.entity_id
_entity_poly.type
_entity_poly.pdbx_seq_one_letter_code
_entity_poly.pdbx_strand_id
1 'polypeptide(L)'
;MDKLCEHVARCFNKYGHAVVCVAEGAGQDLLAGHKGTDASGNPILADIGPFLRSGFKKYFKGEADIKYIDPTYMIRAIPTTANDRVYCTVLGQGAVHAAFA
;
A
#
# COMPACT_ATOMS: atom_id res chain seq x y z
N MET A 1 9.19 13.70 6.91
CA MET A 1 9.98 13.04 5.85
C MET A 1 11.42 12.78 6.31
N ASP A 2 12.09 13.74 6.93
CA ASP A 2 13.53 13.65 7.26
C ASP A 2 13.91 12.43 8.11
N LYS A 3 13.18 12.18 9.22
CA LYS A 3 13.40 10.98 10.06
C LYS A 3 13.26 9.66 9.30
N LEU A 4 12.35 9.59 8.33
CA LEU A 4 12.16 8.40 7.51
C LEU A 4 13.36 8.21 6.57
N CYS A 5 13.82 9.28 5.92
CA CYS A 5 15.02 9.24 5.08
C CYS A 5 16.26 8.81 5.87
N GLU A 6 16.48 9.37 7.06
CA GLU A 6 17.59 8.99 7.94
C GLU A 6 17.54 7.51 8.33
N HIS A 7 16.35 6.99 8.62
CA HIS A 7 16.17 5.57 8.94
C HIS A 7 16.47 4.68 7.74
N VAL A 8 15.93 5.01 6.56
CA VAL A 8 16.19 4.26 5.33
C VAL A 8 17.67 4.31 4.95
N ALA A 9 18.33 5.45 5.08
CA ALA A 9 19.76 5.61 4.83
C ALA A 9 20.61 4.74 5.78
N ARG A 10 20.23 4.67 7.06
CA ARG A 10 20.88 3.77 8.03
C ARG A 10 20.76 2.31 7.62
N CYS A 11 19.58 1.87 7.17
CA CYS A 11 19.38 0.52 6.67
C CYS A 11 20.18 0.25 5.40
N PHE A 12 20.15 1.17 4.44
CA PHE A 12 20.91 1.09 3.19
C PHE A 12 22.42 0.98 3.45
N ASN A 13 22.97 1.84 4.30
CA ASN A 13 24.39 1.82 4.64
C ASN A 13 24.81 0.54 5.39
N LYS A 14 23.90 -0.06 6.17
CA LYS A 14 24.18 -1.29 6.92
C LYS A 14 24.09 -2.54 6.06
N TYR A 15 23.14 -2.61 5.14
CA TYR A 15 22.79 -3.85 4.42
C TYR A 15 23.03 -3.79 2.91
N GLY A 16 23.42 -2.63 2.38
CA GLY A 16 23.56 -2.38 0.93
C GLY A 16 22.23 -2.23 0.19
N HIS A 17 21.09 -2.36 0.87
CA HIS A 17 19.74 -2.22 0.31
C HIS A 17 18.73 -1.87 1.41
N ALA A 18 17.56 -1.36 1.01
CA ALA A 18 16.44 -1.12 1.91
C ALA A 18 15.11 -1.32 1.15
N VAL A 19 14.14 -1.95 1.80
CA VAL A 19 12.78 -2.14 1.28
C VAL A 19 11.81 -1.42 2.21
N VAL A 20 10.94 -0.60 1.64
CA VAL A 20 9.89 0.12 2.37
C VAL A 20 8.55 -0.39 1.85
N CYS A 21 7.78 -1.04 2.72
CA CYS A 21 6.39 -1.37 2.47
C CYS A 21 5.51 -0.28 3.10
N VAL A 22 4.56 0.24 2.34
CA VAL A 22 3.70 1.36 2.76
C VAL A 22 2.25 1.05 2.41
N ALA A 23 1.34 1.28 3.36
CA ALA A 23 -0.10 1.17 3.12
C ALA A 23 -0.61 2.38 2.31
N GLU A 24 -1.61 2.16 1.46
CA GLU A 24 -2.17 3.20 0.57
C GLU A 24 -2.68 4.45 1.35
N GLY A 25 -3.20 4.25 2.56
CA GLY A 25 -3.70 5.32 3.42
C GLY A 25 -2.64 6.01 4.29
N ALA A 26 -1.36 5.67 4.17
CA ALA A 26 -0.32 6.32 4.96
C ALA A 26 -0.05 7.75 4.48
N GLY A 27 0.22 8.66 5.42
CA GLY A 27 0.71 10.02 5.12
C GLY A 27 -0.27 10.90 4.36
N GLN A 28 -1.58 10.66 4.44
CA GLN A 28 -2.61 11.49 3.78
C GLN A 28 -2.62 12.94 4.27
N ASP A 29 -2.15 13.19 5.50
CA ASP A 29 -1.90 14.52 6.07
C ASP A 29 -0.73 15.26 5.40
N LEU A 30 0.18 14.53 4.77
CA LEU A 30 1.33 15.06 4.04
C LEU A 30 1.04 15.30 2.55
N LEU A 31 -0.01 14.66 2.04
CA LEU A 31 -0.43 14.74 0.65
C LEU A 31 -1.50 15.82 0.52
N ALA A 32 -1.28 16.79 -0.38
CA ALA A 32 -2.24 17.85 -0.60
C ALA A 32 -3.51 17.31 -1.30
N GLY A 33 -4.60 17.21 -0.55
CA GLY A 33 -5.97 17.19 -1.08
C GLY A 33 -6.56 15.81 -1.35
N HIS A 34 -7.67 15.53 -0.67
CA HIS A 34 -8.60 14.47 -1.06
C HIS A 34 -9.13 14.75 -2.47
N LYS A 35 -9.13 13.73 -3.34
CA LYS A 35 -9.66 13.84 -4.72
C LYS A 35 -11.19 13.77 -4.80
N GLY A 36 -11.88 14.20 -3.73
CA GLY A 36 -13.31 13.99 -3.53
C GLY A 36 -13.63 12.58 -3.02
N THR A 37 -14.84 12.11 -3.33
CA THR A 37 -15.32 10.78 -2.94
C THR A 37 -15.61 9.92 -4.17
N ASP A 38 -15.50 8.61 -4.03
CA ASP A 38 -15.95 7.65 -5.05
C ASP A 38 -17.49 7.58 -5.13
N ALA A 39 -18.02 6.77 -6.05
CA ALA A 39 -19.46 6.59 -6.24
C ALA A 39 -20.17 5.97 -5.02
N SER A 40 -19.43 5.35 -4.10
CA SER A 40 -19.96 4.78 -2.85
C SER A 40 -19.81 5.75 -1.66
N GLY A 41 -19.26 6.95 -1.87
CA GLY A 41 -19.05 7.96 -0.85
C GLY A 41 -17.72 7.84 -0.08
N ASN A 42 -16.82 6.93 -0.45
CA ASN A 42 -15.53 6.80 0.22
C ASN A 42 -14.55 7.88 -0.25
N PRO A 43 -13.74 8.48 0.64
CA PRO A 43 -12.69 9.40 0.24
C PRO A 43 -11.70 8.75 -0.74
N ILE A 44 -11.41 9.43 -1.85
CA ILE A 44 -10.36 9.00 -2.78
C ILE A 44 -9.01 9.42 -2.20
N LEU A 45 -8.23 8.43 -1.78
CA LEU A 45 -6.92 8.62 -1.18
C LEU A 45 -5.90 9.09 -2.23
N ALA A 46 -4.99 9.95 -1.80
CA ALA A 46 -3.83 10.33 -2.60
C ALA A 46 -2.78 9.22 -2.54
N ASP A 47 -2.04 9.02 -3.63
CA ASP A 47 -1.02 7.97 -3.70
C ASP A 47 0.28 8.43 -3.00
N ILE A 48 0.58 7.78 -1.87
CA ILE A 48 1.78 8.02 -1.07
C ILE A 48 3.06 7.48 -1.73
N GLY A 49 2.95 6.51 -2.64
CA GLY A 49 4.07 5.85 -3.29
C GLY A 49 4.97 6.80 -4.09
N PRO A 50 4.42 7.53 -5.09
CA PRO A 50 5.14 8.55 -5.85
C PRO A 50 5.72 9.67 -4.98
N PHE A 51 5.02 10.06 -3.90
CA PHE A 51 5.50 11.05 -2.95
C PHE A 51 6.78 10.58 -2.24
N LEU A 52 6.76 9.37 -1.66
CA LEU A 52 7.94 8.79 -1.00
C LEU A 52 9.08 8.55 -1.99
N ARG A 53 8.78 8.01 -3.19
CA ARG A 53 9.78 7.80 -4.24
C ARG A 53 10.52 9.10 -4.58
N SER A 54 9.76 10.19 -4.76
CA SER A 54 10.33 11.51 -5.07
C SER A 54 11.14 12.07 -3.90
N GLY A 55 10.65 11.90 -2.67
CA GLY A 55 11.36 12.28 -1.45
C GLY A 55 12.69 11.56 -1.29
N PHE A 56 12.72 10.23 -1.49
CA PHE A 56 13.96 9.46 -1.43
C PHE A 56 14.91 9.84 -2.57
N LYS A 57 14.43 10.05 -3.79
CA LYS A 57 15.29 10.49 -4.91
C LYS A 57 15.98 11.80 -4.61
N LYS A 58 15.25 12.75 -4.00
CA LYS A 58 15.80 14.03 -3.55
C LYS A 58 16.82 13.86 -2.43
N TYR A 59 16.57 12.96 -1.49
CA TYR A 59 17.46 12.73 -0.34
C TYR A 59 18.77 12.05 -0.74
N PHE A 60 18.70 10.95 -1.50
CA PHE A 60 19.87 10.13 -1.86
C PHE A 60 20.67 10.69 -3.05
N LYS A 61 20.14 11.65 -3.82
CA LYS A 61 20.86 12.38 -4.89
C LYS A 61 21.63 11.48 -5.89
N GLY A 62 21.12 10.27 -6.14
CA GLY A 62 21.74 9.30 -7.06
C GLY A 62 22.69 8.29 -6.41
N GLU A 63 22.93 8.36 -5.10
CA GLU A 63 23.71 7.36 -4.35
C GLU A 63 23.01 6.00 -4.24
N ALA A 64 21.68 5.97 -4.44
CA ALA A 64 20.88 4.75 -4.46
C ALA A 64 19.90 4.73 -5.64
N ASP A 65 19.69 3.56 -6.24
CA ASP A 65 18.63 3.34 -7.24
C ASP A 65 17.29 3.10 -6.54
N ILE A 66 16.29 3.90 -6.91
CA ILE A 66 14.98 3.92 -6.23
C ILE A 66 13.89 3.48 -7.18
N LYS A 67 13.37 2.27 -6.92
CA LYS A 67 12.24 1.67 -7.62
C LYS A 67 10.97 1.79 -6.79
N TYR A 68 9.87 2.13 -7.45
CA TYR A 68 8.53 2.07 -6.88
C TYR A 68 7.78 0.96 -7.57
N ILE A 69 7.08 0.15 -6.77
CA ILE A 69 6.31 -1.01 -7.23
C ILE A 69 4.93 -0.86 -6.61
N ASP A 70 3.90 -0.80 -7.45
CA ASP A 70 2.50 -0.87 -7.04
C ASP A 70 1.92 -2.22 -7.48
N PRO A 71 1.82 -3.20 -6.57
CA PRO A 71 1.27 -4.51 -6.87
C PRO A 71 -0.25 -4.57 -6.69
N THR A 72 -0.98 -3.45 -6.51
CA THR A 72 -2.41 -3.43 -6.16
C THR A 72 -3.24 -4.36 -7.03
N TYR A 73 -3.13 -4.25 -8.36
CA TYR A 73 -3.87 -5.12 -9.27
C TYR A 73 -3.41 -6.58 -9.21
N MET A 74 -2.12 -6.83 -9.03
CA MET A 74 -1.59 -8.19 -8.90
C MET A 74 -2.12 -8.88 -7.65
N ILE A 75 -2.21 -8.17 -6.53
CA ILE A 75 -2.70 -8.74 -5.27
C ILE A 75 -4.22 -8.97 -5.33
N ARG A 76 -4.97 -8.03 -5.92
CA ARG A 76 -6.44 -8.08 -5.91
C ARG A 76 -7.05 -8.99 -6.98
N ALA A 77 -6.33 -9.27 -8.06
CA ALA A 77 -6.87 -10.01 -9.20
C ALA A 77 -6.41 -11.48 -9.29
N ILE A 78 -5.53 -11.93 -8.39
CA ILE A 78 -5.09 -13.33 -8.38
C ILE A 78 -6.17 -14.26 -7.81
N PRO A 79 -6.22 -15.53 -8.24
CA PRO A 79 -7.06 -16.53 -7.59
C PRO A 79 -6.72 -16.65 -6.11
N THR A 80 -7.75 -16.87 -5.31
CA THR A 80 -7.63 -17.07 -3.86
C THR A 80 -6.81 -18.31 -3.51
N THR A 81 -6.22 -18.31 -2.31
CA THR A 81 -5.54 -19.50 -1.77
C THR A 81 -6.55 -20.58 -1.35
N ALA A 82 -6.08 -21.79 -1.03
CA ALA A 82 -6.97 -22.86 -0.56
C ALA A 82 -7.74 -22.47 0.72
N ASN A 83 -7.06 -21.80 1.66
CA ASN A 83 -7.67 -21.33 2.91
C ASN A 83 -8.75 -20.28 2.65
N ASP A 84 -8.47 -19.30 1.79
CA ASP A 84 -9.44 -18.28 1.40
C ASP A 84 -10.66 -18.89 0.70
N ARG A 85 -10.48 -19.90 -0.15
CA ARG A 85 -11.61 -20.61 -0.79
C ARG A 85 -12.53 -21.26 0.24
N VAL A 86 -11.96 -21.98 1.19
CA VAL A 86 -12.74 -22.63 2.27
C VAL A 86 -13.46 -21.56 3.09
N TYR A 87 -12.76 -20.49 3.48
CA TYR A 87 -13.34 -19.41 4.27
C TYR A 87 -14.50 -18.71 3.54
N CYS A 88 -14.32 -18.34 2.27
CA CYS A 88 -15.39 -17.76 1.45
C CYS A 88 -16.59 -18.70 1.30
N THR A 89 -16.37 -20.01 1.20
CA THR A 89 -17.45 -21.00 1.13
C THR A 89 -18.27 -21.01 2.41
N VAL A 90 -17.62 -21.02 3.57
CA VAL A 90 -18.29 -20.99 4.89
C VAL A 90 -19.08 -19.70 5.06
N LEU A 91 -18.49 -18.54 4.73
CA LEU A 91 -19.19 -17.25 4.79
C LEU A 91 -20.41 -17.22 3.84
N GLY A 92 -20.26 -17.71 2.62
CA GLY A 92 -21.35 -17.77 1.64
C GLY A 92 -22.51 -18.66 2.10
N GLN A 93 -22.22 -19.86 2.60
CA GLN A 93 -23.24 -20.76 3.13
C GLN A 93 -23.94 -20.16 4.37
N GLY A 94 -23.17 -19.55 5.28
CA GLY A 94 -23.72 -18.89 6.46
C GLY A 94 -24.67 -17.73 6.11
N ALA A 95 -24.31 -16.91 5.12
CA ALA A 95 -25.17 -15.83 4.63
C ALA A 95 -26.48 -16.34 4.03
N VAL A 96 -26.44 -17.43 3.25
CA VAL A 96 -27.65 -18.05 2.68
C VAL A 96 -28.54 -18.62 3.79
N HIS A 97 -27.99 -19.41 4.72
CA HIS A 97 -28.80 -19.93 5.83
C HIS A 97 -29.46 -18.81 6.63
N ALA A 98 -28.73 -17.74 6.95
CA ALA A 98 -29.28 -16.60 7.68
C ALA A 98 -30.38 -15.84 6.93
N ALA A 99 -30.30 -15.79 5.59
CA ALA A 99 -31.31 -15.11 4.77
C ALA A 99 -32.63 -15.90 4.64
N PHE A 100 -32.59 -17.23 4.77
CA PHE A 100 -33.73 -18.12 4.56
C PHE A 100 -34.33 -18.73 5.85
N ALA A 101 -33.71 -18.50 7.01
CA ALA A 101 -34.16 -18.99 8.32
C ALA A 101 -35.13 -18.05 9.03
#